data_AF-A0A8C3RXV5-F1
#
_entry.id   AF-A0A8C3RXV5-F1
#
_cell.length_a   1.000
_cell.length_b   1.000
_cell.length_c   1.000
_cell.angle_alpha   90.00
_cell.angle_beta   90.00
_cell.angle_gamma   90.00
#
_symmetry.space_group_name_H-M   'P 1'
#
loop_
_entity.id
_entity.type
_entity.pdbx_description
1 polymer ?
#
loop_
_entity_poly.entity_id
_entity_poly.type
_entity_poly.pdbx_seq_one_letter_code
_entity_poly.pdbx_strand_id
1 'polypeptide(L)'
;MLQLDVGKRLTATEALAHAYFDQFRDIEEETEAQQSYDDSLEHEKLSIDEWRSKTLNFYGLPSVCQYLVWNFLAPPTVLYIPAEYA
;
A
#
# COMPACT_ATOMS: atom_id res chain seq x y z
N MET A 1 -3.97 0.49 23.05
CA MET A 1 -3.62 1.33 21.87
C MET A 1 -3.10 2.72 22.24
N LEU A 2 -3.79 3.50 23.10
CA LEU A 2 -3.35 4.85 23.52
C LEU A 2 -2.27 4.82 24.61
N GLN A 3 -1.15 4.18 24.29
CA GLN A 3 0.03 4.16 25.14
C GLN A 3 1.14 4.96 24.48
N LEU A 4 1.72 5.88 25.27
CA LEU A 4 2.79 6.76 24.83
C LEU A 4 4.10 5.98 24.63
N ASP A 5 4.36 5.01 25.50
CA ASP A 5 5.50 4.11 25.41
C ASP A 5 5.27 3.07 24.32
N VAL A 6 6.12 3.09 23.28
CA VAL A 6 6.04 2.17 22.14
C VAL A 6 6.32 0.72 22.54
N GLY A 7 7.17 0.49 23.54
CA GLY A 7 7.51 -0.87 23.98
C GLY A 7 6.40 -1.55 24.78
N LYS A 8 5.44 -0.77 25.28
CA LYS A 8 4.27 -1.29 26.00
C LYS A 8 3.01 -1.31 25.14
N ARG A 9 3.03 -0.65 23.98
CA ARG A 9 1.87 -0.55 23.09
C ARG A 9 1.53 -1.93 22.54
N LEU A 10 0.30 -2.34 22.78
CA LEU A 10 -0.26 -3.58 22.24
C LEU A 10 -0.01 -3.70 20.73
N THR A 11 0.44 -4.88 20.32
CA THR A 11 0.52 -5.28 18.92
C THR A 11 -0.86 -5.54 18.32
N ALA A 12 -0.95 -5.63 16.99
CA ALA A 12 -2.22 -5.93 16.32
C ALA A 12 -2.80 -7.28 16.78
N THR A 13 -1.97 -8.32 16.85
CA THR A 13 -2.36 -9.66 17.30
C THR A 13 -2.87 -9.67 18.74
N GLU A 14 -2.19 -8.99 19.66
CA GLU A 14 -2.63 -8.87 21.07
C GLU A 14 -3.93 -8.08 21.19
N ALA A 15 -4.11 -7.05 20.36
CA ALA A 15 -5.34 -6.25 20.36
C ALA A 15 -6.54 -7.06 19.83
N LEU A 16 -6.35 -7.89 18.81
CA LEU A 16 -7.39 -8.77 18.25
C LEU A 16 -7.82 -9.85 19.25
N ALA A 17 -6.91 -10.29 20.13
CA ALA A 17 -7.23 -11.23 21.21
C ALA A 17 -8.00 -10.61 22.40
N HIS A 18 -8.33 -9.32 22.36
CA HIS A 18 -9.05 -8.66 23.45
C HIS A 18 -10.55 -9.02 23.43
N ALA A 19 -11.14 -9.27 24.61
CA ALA A 19 -12.54 -9.69 24.80
C ALA A 19 -13.61 -8.76 24.19
N TYR A 20 -13.22 -7.56 23.77
CA TYR A 20 -14.09 -6.66 23.02
C TYR A 20 -14.44 -7.22 21.63
N PHE A 21 -13.55 -8.00 21.02
CA PHE A 21 -13.71 -8.56 19.68
C PHE A 21 -14.30 -9.98 19.66
N ASP A 22 -14.52 -10.63 20.82
CA ASP A 22 -14.98 -12.04 20.91
C ASP A 22 -16.25 -12.34 20.08
N GLN A 23 -17.12 -11.36 19.88
CA GLN A 23 -18.35 -11.52 19.09
C GLN A 23 -18.11 -11.63 17.57
N PHE A 24 -16.97 -11.13 17.09
CA PHE A 24 -16.60 -11.07 15.67
C PHE A 24 -15.30 -11.82 15.39
N ARG A 25 -14.70 -12.43 16.40
CA ARG A 25 -13.37 -13.01 16.29
C ARG A 25 -13.46 -14.35 15.57
N ASP A 26 -12.80 -14.40 14.41
CA ASP A 26 -12.51 -15.64 13.69
C ASP A 26 -11.01 -15.76 13.48
N ILE A 27 -10.41 -16.81 14.04
CA ILE A 27 -8.97 -17.06 13.99
C ILE A 27 -8.53 -17.40 12.56
N GLU A 28 -9.40 -17.96 11.73
CA GLU A 28 -9.06 -18.29 10.33
C GLU A 28 -8.91 -17.03 9.47
N GLU A 29 -9.58 -15.93 9.84
CA GLU A 29 -9.47 -14.64 9.15
C GLU A 29 -8.25 -13.82 9.59
N GLU A 30 -7.67 -14.12 10.77
CA GLU A 30 -6.43 -13.51 11.31
C GLU A 30 -5.16 -14.03 10.57
N THR A 31 -5.12 -13.89 9.26
CA THR A 31 -4.01 -14.41 8.41
C THR A 31 -2.76 -13.53 8.44
N GLU A 32 -1.60 -14.17 8.35
CA GLU A 32 -0.31 -13.49 8.14
C GLU A 32 0.10 -13.54 6.66
N ALA A 33 0.88 -12.55 6.22
CA ALA A 33 1.45 -12.57 4.88
C ALA A 33 2.41 -13.76 4.75
N GLN A 34 2.20 -14.60 3.74
CA GLN A 34 3.02 -15.81 3.52
C GLN A 34 4.49 -15.50 3.21
N GLN A 35 4.75 -14.31 2.66
CA GLN A 35 6.09 -13.84 2.32
C GLN A 35 6.27 -12.44 2.88
N SER A 36 7.50 -12.14 3.30
CA SER A 36 7.87 -10.76 3.64
C SER A 36 7.70 -9.85 2.43
N TYR A 37 7.34 -8.59 2.70
CA TYR A 37 7.30 -7.57 1.67
C TYR A 37 8.70 -7.39 1.06
N ASP A 38 8.76 -7.32 -0.28
CA ASP A 38 10.00 -7.00 -1.01
C ASP A 38 10.15 -5.48 -1.13
N ASP A 39 11.03 -4.92 -0.31
CA ASP A 39 11.33 -3.49 -0.21
C ASP A 39 12.57 -3.06 -1.01
N SER A 40 13.06 -3.92 -1.92
CA SER A 40 14.29 -3.69 -2.68
C SER A 40 14.31 -2.35 -3.45
N LEU A 41 13.14 -1.85 -3.85
CA LEU A 41 12.98 -0.59 -4.60
C LEU A 41 12.79 0.65 -3.70
N GLU A 42 12.52 0.49 -2.40
CA GLU A 42 12.25 1.63 -1.49
C GLU A 42 13.47 2.52 -1.31
N HIS A 43 14.66 1.92 -1.38
CA HIS A 43 15.93 2.62 -1.21
C HIS A 43 16.49 3.17 -2.54
N GLU A 44 15.87 2.82 -3.67
CA GLU A 44 16.29 3.26 -5.00
C GLU A 44 15.66 4.60 -5.38
N LYS A 45 16.48 5.53 -5.89
CA LYS A 45 15.99 6.79 -6.46
C LYS A 45 15.69 6.61 -7.94
N LEU A 46 14.53 6.03 -8.23
CA LEU A 46 14.06 5.85 -9.60
C LEU A 46 13.38 7.12 -10.13
N SER A 47 13.60 7.40 -11.40
CA SER A 47 12.89 8.44 -12.14
C SER A 47 11.42 8.04 -12.39
N ILE A 48 10.58 9.02 -12.74
CA ILE A 48 9.16 8.79 -13.03
C ILE A 48 8.97 7.75 -14.16
N ASP A 49 9.84 7.78 -15.17
CA ASP A 49 9.74 6.85 -16.30
C ASP A 49 10.14 5.41 -15.92
N GLU A 50 11.12 5.24 -15.02
CA GLU A 50 11.51 3.94 -14.49
C GLU A 50 10.42 3.36 -13.57
N TRP A 51 9.83 4.18 -12.70
CA TRP A 51 8.68 3.80 -11.89
C TRP A 51 7.52 3.35 -12.78
N ARG A 52 7.17 4.14 -13.80
CA ARG A 52 6.13 3.77 -14.78
C ARG A 52 6.45 2.44 -15.44
N SER A 53 7.67 2.25 -15.93
CA SER A 53 8.05 0.99 -16.58
C SER A 53 7.89 -0.21 -15.65
N LYS A 54 8.39 -0.15 -14.40
CA LYS A 54 8.25 -1.23 -13.42
C LYS A 54 6.79 -1.53 -13.06
N THR A 55 5.98 -0.49 -12.81
CA THR A 55 4.55 -0.65 -12.53
C THR A 55 3.81 -1.28 -13.71
N LEU A 56 4.10 -0.85 -14.94
CA LEU A 56 3.41 -1.35 -16.13
C LEU A 56 3.81 -2.78 -16.50
N ASN A 57 5.09 -3.12 -16.33
CA ASN A 57 5.58 -4.48 -16.50
C ASN A 57 4.95 -5.43 -15.46
N PHE A 58 4.74 -4.98 -14.23
CA PHE A 58 4.08 -5.78 -13.18
C PHE A 58 2.65 -6.18 -13.55
N TYR A 59 1.89 -5.29 -14.21
CA TYR A 59 0.52 -5.59 -14.65
C TYR A 59 0.42 -6.29 -16.01
N GLY A 60 1.53 -6.48 -16.74
CA GLY A 60 1.54 -7.14 -18.05
C GLY A 60 0.61 -6.49 -19.09
N LEU A 61 0.36 -5.18 -18.96
CA LEU A 61 -0.67 -4.49 -19.74
C LEU A 61 -0.15 -4.03 -21.11
N PRO A 62 -0.91 -4.26 -22.21
CA PRO A 62 -0.60 -3.63 -23.50
C PRO A 62 -0.78 -2.11 -23.42
N SER A 63 -0.02 -1.36 -24.22
CA SER A 63 0.11 0.11 -24.20
C SER A 63 -1.21 0.91 -24.12
N VAL A 64 -2.32 0.34 -24.59
CA VAL A 64 -3.66 0.99 -24.55
C VAL A 64 -4.27 0.99 -23.14
N CYS A 65 -3.96 -0.01 -22.30
CA CYS A 65 -4.50 -0.12 -20.94
C CYS A 65 -3.70 0.71 -19.91
N GLN A 66 -2.55 1.25 -20.31
CA GLN A 66 -1.65 2.07 -19.49
C GLN A 66 -2.28 3.39 -19.02
N TYR A 67 -3.12 4.01 -19.86
CA TYR A 67 -3.79 5.28 -19.53
C TYR A 67 -4.92 5.10 -18.52
N LEU A 68 -5.59 3.95 -18.51
CA LEU A 68 -6.74 3.72 -17.63
C LEU A 68 -6.32 3.39 -16.21
N VAL A 69 -5.27 2.57 -16.01
CA VAL A 69 -4.78 2.24 -14.66
C VAL A 69 -4.18 3.45 -13.96
N TRP A 70 -3.46 4.32 -14.69
CA TRP A 70 -2.94 5.56 -14.10
C TRP A 70 -4.05 6.51 -13.63
N ASN A 71 -5.15 6.62 -14.39
CA ASN A 71 -6.26 7.49 -14.02
C ASN A 71 -7.18 6.89 -12.93
N PHE A 72 -7.17 5.57 -12.73
CA PHE A 72 -8.09 4.88 -11.81
C PHE A 72 -7.45 4.42 -10.49
N LEU A 73 -6.14 4.16 -10.48
CA LEU A 73 -5.40 3.70 -9.29
C LEU A 73 -4.62 4.81 -8.58
N ALA A 74 -4.44 5.98 -9.22
CA ALA A 74 -3.88 7.15 -8.55
C ALA A 74 -4.98 7.81 -7.68
N PRO A 75 -4.73 8.09 -6.39
CA PRO A 75 -5.69 8.84 -5.58
C PRO A 75 -5.97 10.21 -6.25
N PRO A 76 -7.22 10.69 -6.25
CA PRO A 76 -7.65 11.87 -7.02
C PRO A 76 -7.12 13.22 -6.50
N THR A 77 -6.02 13.25 -5.75
CA THR A 77 -5.51 14.46 -5.08
C THR A 77 -4.31 15.12 -5.74
N VAL A 78 -3.75 14.56 -6.82
CA VAL A 78 -2.75 15.29 -7.62
C VAL A 78 -3.47 16.07 -8.72
N LEU A 79 -3.88 17.29 -8.39
CA LEU A 79 -4.25 18.30 -9.39
C LEU A 79 -3.05 18.48 -10.33
N TYR A 80 -3.13 17.87 -11.52
CA TYR A 80 -2.25 18.15 -12.64
C TYR A 80 -2.47 19.60 -13.05
N ILE A 81 -1.61 20.52 -12.58
CA ILE A 81 -1.48 21.84 -13.20
C ILE A 81 -0.60 21.62 -14.43
N PRO A 82 -1.14 21.65 -15.67
CA PRO A 82 -0.29 21.57 -16.86
C PRO A 82 0.70 22.73 -16.86
N ALA A 83 1.95 22.42 -17.19
CA ALA A 83 3.07 23.37 -17.26
C ALA A 83 2.94 24.45 -18.37
N GLU A 84 1.73 24.67 -18.89
CA GLU A 84 1.42 25.70 -19.88
C GLU A 84 0.88 27.00 -19.25
N TYR A 85 0.87 27.08 -17.92
CA TYR A 85 0.53 28.29 -17.15
C TYR A 85 1.67 28.73 -16.19
N ALA A 86 2.91 28.70 -16.68
CA ALA A 86 4.07 29.35 -16.03
C ALA A 86 4.72 30.35 -16.99
#